data_AF-A0A9E5QSE8-F1
#
_entry.id   AF-A0A9E5QSE8-F1
#
_cell.length_a   1.000
_cell.length_b   1.000
_cell.length_c   1.000
_cell.angle_alpha   90.00
_cell.angle_beta   90.00
_cell.angle_gamma   90.00
#
_symmetry.space_group_name_H-M   'P 1'
#
loop_
_entity.id
_entity.type
_entity.pdbx_description
1 polymer ?
#
loop_
_entity_poly.entity_id
_entity_poly.type
_entity_poly.pdbx_seq_one_letter_code
_entity_poly.pdbx_strand_id
1 'polypeptide(L)'
;MRSKTKTCAAFAQKIGAYVPSGDFVGSPYQASGTSFSNAEQDYSDGQNHLRISLVDYNSAQGQHAQEIARWRAELQVETRREKGGSFILDDMIGWEMYHKESQRAEIMLAVSDRIMLTIIADHQEDTAFLKYVAKQMRLKTLANY
;
A
#
# COMPACT_ATOMS: atom_id res chain seq x y z
N MET A 1 10.68 -18.43 10.83
CA MET A 1 10.27 -19.08 9.55
C MET A 1 8.76 -19.01 9.23
N ARG A 2 7.86 -18.60 10.16
CA ARG A 2 6.40 -18.56 9.91
C ARG A 2 5.86 -17.29 9.22
N SER A 3 6.64 -16.21 9.08
CA SER A 3 6.11 -14.93 8.56
C SER A 3 5.98 -14.88 7.03
N LYS A 4 6.96 -15.38 6.26
CA LYS A 4 6.93 -15.30 4.79
C LYS A 4 5.67 -15.91 4.16
N THR A 5 5.24 -17.09 4.62
CA THR A 5 4.12 -17.82 4.02
C THR A 5 2.76 -17.11 4.15
N LYS A 6 2.55 -16.32 5.21
CA LYS A 6 1.29 -15.60 5.43
C LYS A 6 1.29 -14.21 4.80
N THR A 7 2.45 -13.53 4.77
CA THR A 7 2.55 -12.27 4.02
C THR A 7 2.33 -12.52 2.54
N CYS A 8 2.87 -13.61 1.96
CA CYS A 8 2.52 -14.05 0.60
C CYS A 8 1.01 -14.33 0.44
N ALA A 9 0.34 -14.89 1.45
CA ALA A 9 -1.10 -15.19 1.39
C ALA A 9 -1.99 -13.94 1.40
N ALA A 10 -1.46 -12.77 1.73
CA ALA A 10 -2.17 -11.51 1.60
C ALA A 10 -2.24 -11.01 0.14
N PHE A 11 -1.32 -11.48 -0.72
CA PHE A 11 -1.28 -11.16 -2.14
C PHE A 11 -2.16 -12.12 -2.92
N ALA A 12 -3.08 -11.58 -3.72
CA ALA A 12 -3.96 -12.39 -4.55
C ALA A 12 -3.18 -12.98 -5.73
N GLN A 13 -3.54 -14.18 -6.18
CA GLN A 13 -2.98 -14.75 -7.42
C GLN A 13 -3.48 -14.03 -8.68
N LYS A 14 -4.54 -13.23 -8.55
CA LYS A 14 -5.15 -12.44 -9.62
C LYS A 14 -5.97 -11.30 -9.03
N ILE A 15 -5.93 -10.14 -9.67
CA ILE A 15 -6.68 -8.94 -9.28
C ILE A 15 -7.37 -8.39 -10.53
N GLY A 16 -8.64 -8.74 -10.76
CA GLY A 16 -9.30 -8.40 -12.03
C GLY A 16 -8.57 -9.04 -13.21
N ALA A 17 -8.09 -8.24 -14.17
CA ALA A 17 -7.27 -8.70 -15.29
C ALA A 17 -5.78 -8.85 -14.94
N TYR A 18 -5.33 -8.24 -13.85
CA TYR A 18 -3.92 -8.22 -13.44
C TYR A 18 -3.47 -9.57 -12.89
N VAL A 19 -2.35 -10.06 -13.41
CA VAL A 19 -1.66 -11.27 -12.94
C VAL A 19 -0.26 -10.92 -12.43
N PRO A 20 0.31 -11.69 -11.49
CA PRO A 20 1.67 -11.47 -11.00
C PRO A 20 2.66 -11.36 -12.16
N SER A 21 3.45 -10.29 -12.16
CA SER A 21 4.52 -10.03 -13.10
C SER A 21 5.84 -9.97 -12.33
N GLY A 22 6.71 -10.94 -12.55
CA GLY A 22 7.95 -11.08 -11.78
C GLY A 22 7.77 -11.80 -10.44
N ASP A 23 8.88 -11.92 -9.71
CA ASP A 23 8.94 -12.68 -8.47
C ASP A 23 8.37 -11.90 -7.29
N PHE A 24 7.74 -12.62 -6.36
CA PHE A 24 7.42 -12.07 -5.04
C PHE A 24 8.71 -11.74 -4.29
N VAL A 25 8.83 -10.49 -3.83
CA VAL A 25 10.00 -10.04 -3.06
C VAL A 25 9.63 -9.94 -1.59
N GLY A 26 10.36 -10.66 -0.73
CA GLY A 26 10.15 -10.60 0.71
C GLY A 26 11.47 -10.63 1.48
N SER A 27 11.88 -9.48 2.02
CA SER A 27 13.22 -9.29 2.60
C SER A 27 13.22 -8.32 3.78
N PRO A 28 14.15 -8.46 4.73
CA PRO A 28 14.49 -7.35 5.61
C PRO A 28 15.28 -6.28 4.84
N TYR A 29 15.10 -5.01 5.18
CA TYR A 29 15.95 -3.92 4.71
C TYR A 29 16.26 -2.95 5.85
N GLN A 30 17.32 -2.16 5.71
CA GLN A 30 17.68 -1.12 6.67
C GLN A 30 17.54 0.26 6.03
N ALA A 31 16.89 1.18 6.73
CA ALA A 31 16.82 2.58 6.37
C ALA A 31 17.01 3.44 7.62
N SER A 32 17.87 4.47 7.55
CA SER A 32 18.14 5.39 8.67
C SER A 32 18.46 4.66 10.00
N GLY A 33 19.28 3.60 9.93
CA GLY A 33 19.67 2.80 11.10
C GLY A 33 18.55 1.92 11.68
N THR A 34 17.41 1.84 11.01
CA THR A 34 16.20 1.11 11.46
C THR A 34 15.94 -0.07 10.54
N SER A 35 15.59 -1.24 11.10
CA SER A 35 15.38 -2.47 10.32
C SER A 35 13.90 -2.73 10.06
N PHE A 36 13.54 -2.76 8.80
CA PHE A 36 12.20 -3.03 8.32
C PHE A 36 12.12 -4.42 7.70
N SER A 37 10.92 -4.93 7.51
CA SER A 37 10.69 -6.03 6.58
C SER A 37 9.65 -5.63 5.54
N ASN A 38 9.92 -5.94 4.28
CA ASN A 38 9.01 -5.68 3.17
C ASN A 38 8.50 -6.97 2.54
N ALA A 39 7.32 -6.89 1.95
CA ALA A 39 6.78 -7.84 1.00
C ALA A 39 6.18 -7.07 -0.17
N GLU A 40 6.57 -7.42 -1.38
CA GLU A 40 6.18 -6.72 -2.60
C GLU A 40 5.81 -7.72 -3.70
N GLN A 41 4.78 -7.37 -4.46
CA GLN A 41 4.40 -8.08 -5.67
C GLN A 41 3.97 -7.07 -6.73
N ASP A 42 4.57 -7.23 -7.91
CA ASP A 42 4.15 -6.55 -9.12
C ASP A 42 3.12 -7.39 -9.88
N TYR A 43 2.18 -6.72 -10.52
CA TYR A 43 1.17 -7.30 -11.38
C TYR A 43 1.06 -6.51 -12.69
N SER A 44 0.61 -7.19 -13.75
CA SER A 44 0.31 -6.55 -15.04
C SER A 44 -0.87 -7.23 -15.74
N ASP A 45 -1.60 -6.45 -16.55
CA ASP A 45 -2.59 -6.95 -17.51
C ASP A 45 -2.04 -6.97 -18.96
N GLY A 46 -0.73 -6.71 -19.12
CA GLY A 46 -0.03 -6.58 -20.40
C GLY A 46 0.13 -5.15 -20.90
N GLN A 47 -0.64 -4.18 -20.38
CA GLN A 47 -0.54 -2.76 -20.73
C GLN A 47 -0.25 -1.87 -19.52
N ASN A 48 -0.87 -2.22 -18.39
CA ASN A 48 -0.83 -1.48 -17.15
C ASN A 48 -0.08 -2.27 -16.09
N HIS A 49 0.38 -1.54 -15.08
CA HIS A 49 1.15 -2.04 -13.96
C HIS A 49 0.49 -1.70 -12.64
N LEU A 50 0.51 -2.66 -11.73
CA LEU A 50 0.03 -2.53 -10.36
C LEU A 50 1.11 -3.08 -9.44
N ARG A 51 1.58 -2.27 -8.50
CA ARG A 51 2.49 -2.69 -7.44
C ARG A 51 1.78 -2.67 -6.11
N ILE A 52 1.92 -3.74 -5.35
CA ILE A 52 1.46 -3.82 -3.96
C ILE A 52 2.69 -4.07 -3.09
N SER A 53 2.85 -3.25 -2.05
CA SER A 53 3.94 -3.35 -1.08
C SER A 53 3.40 -3.30 0.34
N LEU A 54 3.94 -4.13 1.22
CA LEU A 54 3.67 -4.16 2.65
C LEU A 54 4.98 -3.94 3.38
N VAL A 55 5.04 -2.95 4.25
CA VAL A 55 6.20 -2.65 5.09
C VAL A 55 5.82 -2.78 6.55
N ASP A 56 6.59 -3.56 7.30
CA ASP A 56 6.45 -3.72 8.75
C ASP A 56 7.42 -2.77 9.48
N TYR A 57 6.84 -1.78 10.15
CA TYR A 57 7.48 -0.74 10.94
C TYR A 57 7.74 -1.16 12.39
N ASN A 58 7.84 -2.46 12.70
CA ASN A 58 8.07 -2.94 14.07
C ASN A 58 9.20 -2.22 14.84
N SER A 59 10.30 -1.86 14.16
CA SER A 59 11.42 -1.11 14.77
C SER A 59 11.34 0.42 14.56
N ALA A 60 10.29 0.90 13.88
CA ALA A 60 10.08 2.27 13.44
C ALA A 60 8.68 2.81 13.81
N GLN A 61 8.07 2.29 14.88
CA GLN A 61 6.68 2.63 15.29
C GLN A 61 6.45 4.14 15.42
N GLY A 62 7.45 4.90 15.90
CA GLY A 62 7.37 6.35 15.99
C GLY A 62 7.22 7.07 14.65
N GLN A 63 7.79 6.54 13.56
CA GLN A 63 7.63 7.09 12.21
C GLN A 63 6.23 6.79 11.68
N HIS A 64 5.77 5.55 11.85
CA HIS A 64 4.42 5.11 11.47
C HIS A 64 3.33 5.92 12.18
N ALA A 65 3.48 6.15 13.50
CA ALA A 65 2.55 6.96 14.29
C ALA A 65 2.49 8.42 13.81
N GLN A 66 3.62 8.99 13.38
CA GLN A 66 3.66 10.35 12.81
C GLN A 66 2.94 10.44 11.47
N GLU A 67 3.09 9.44 10.60
CA GLU A 67 2.34 9.34 9.34
C GLU A 67 0.83 9.29 9.61
N ILE A 68 0.39 8.39 10.49
CA ILE A 68 -1.01 8.29 10.90
C ILE A 68 -1.53 9.61 11.48
N ALA A 69 -0.75 10.29 12.33
CA ALA A 69 -1.13 11.56 12.92
C ALA A 69 -1.33 12.64 11.84
N ARG A 70 -0.47 12.68 10.81
CA ARG A 70 -0.64 13.60 9.67
C ARG A 70 -1.92 13.32 8.89
N TRP A 71 -2.25 12.05 8.65
CA TRP A 71 -3.48 11.68 7.94
C TRP A 71 -4.74 11.98 8.76
N ARG A 72 -4.68 11.83 10.09
CA ARG A 72 -5.78 12.22 10.97
C ARG A 72 -6.02 13.73 11.04
N ALA A 73 -5.08 14.55 10.55
CA ALA A 73 -5.29 15.98 10.42
C ALA A 73 -6.16 16.36 9.20
N GLU A 74 -6.64 15.36 8.43
CA GLU A 74 -7.57 15.53 7.30
C GLU A 74 -7.08 16.51 6.22
N LEU A 75 -5.76 16.56 6.04
CA LEU A 75 -5.14 17.39 5.01
C LEU A 75 -5.60 16.94 3.61
N GLN A 76 -5.80 17.92 2.73
CA GLN A 76 -6.12 17.72 1.34
C GLN A 76 -5.12 18.46 0.45
N VAL A 77 -4.84 17.87 -0.70
CA VAL A 77 -4.00 18.43 -1.76
C VAL A 77 -4.85 18.48 -3.01
N GLU A 78 -4.99 19.65 -3.61
CA GLU A 78 -5.65 19.85 -4.90
C GLU A 78 -4.87 20.89 -5.69
N THR A 79 -4.18 20.45 -6.73
CA THR A 79 -3.36 21.29 -7.60
C THR A 79 -3.63 20.93 -9.06
N ARG A 80 -3.04 21.67 -10.00
CA ARG A 80 -3.11 21.30 -11.43
C ARG A 80 -2.48 19.94 -11.73
N ARG A 81 -1.55 19.47 -10.88
CA ARG A 81 -0.78 18.24 -11.09
C ARG A 81 -1.29 17.07 -10.28
N GLU A 82 -1.85 17.34 -9.11
CA GLU A 82 -2.09 16.33 -8.10
C GLU A 82 -3.39 16.56 -7.37
N LYS A 83 -4.03 15.46 -6.97
CA LYS A 83 -5.17 15.46 -6.06
C LYS A 83 -4.95 14.36 -5.02
N GLY A 84 -5.11 14.67 -3.75
CA GLY A 84 -4.87 13.71 -2.69
C GLY A 84 -5.42 14.16 -1.35
N GLY A 85 -5.40 13.25 -0.38
CA GLY A 85 -5.92 13.53 0.93
C GLY A 85 -6.04 12.27 1.77
N SER A 86 -6.61 12.45 2.96
CA SER A 86 -6.84 11.34 3.88
C SER A 86 -8.16 10.64 3.55
N PHE A 87 -8.20 9.31 3.74
CA PHE A 87 -9.41 8.51 3.54
C PHE A 87 -9.49 7.39 4.59
N ILE A 88 -10.69 6.84 4.77
CA ILE A 88 -10.93 5.68 5.64
C ILE A 88 -11.40 4.50 4.78
N LEU A 89 -10.82 3.32 5.03
CA LEU A 89 -11.17 2.06 4.40
C LEU A 89 -11.25 0.96 5.45
N ASP A 90 -12.44 0.39 5.67
CA ASP A 90 -12.67 -0.68 6.66
C ASP A 90 -12.03 -0.39 8.04
N ASP A 91 -12.28 0.83 8.56
CA ASP A 91 -11.75 1.39 9.82
C ASP A 91 -10.24 1.68 9.84
N MET A 92 -9.54 1.48 8.73
CA MET A 92 -8.12 1.83 8.56
C MET A 92 -8.00 3.23 7.95
N ILE A 93 -7.12 4.06 8.52
CA ILE A 93 -6.80 5.39 8.00
C ILE A 93 -5.73 5.26 6.91
N GLY A 94 -5.90 6.02 5.82
CA GLY A 94 -4.98 6.03 4.72
C GLY A 94 -4.80 7.41 4.12
N TRP A 95 -3.84 7.50 3.21
CA TRP A 95 -3.58 8.65 2.37
C TRP A 95 -3.60 8.26 0.92
N GLU A 96 -4.26 9.05 0.10
CA GLU A 96 -4.35 8.83 -1.33
C GLU A 96 -3.76 9.98 -2.12
N MET A 97 -3.22 9.65 -3.29
CA MET A 97 -2.69 10.61 -4.24
C MET A 97 -2.96 10.15 -5.67
N TYR A 98 -3.40 11.08 -6.51
CA TYR A 98 -3.53 10.91 -7.94
C TYR A 98 -2.71 11.99 -8.65
N HIS A 99 -1.73 11.54 -9.43
CA HIS A 99 -0.86 12.39 -10.24
C HIS A 99 -1.46 12.51 -11.65
N LYS A 100 -2.08 13.66 -11.94
CA LYS A 100 -2.89 13.92 -13.14
C LYS A 100 -2.07 13.87 -14.43
N GLU A 101 -0.81 14.32 -14.39
CA GLU A 101 0.08 14.37 -15.56
C GLU A 101 0.55 12.97 -15.99
N SER A 102 0.84 12.09 -15.02
CA SER A 102 1.33 10.73 -15.28
C SER A 102 0.24 9.66 -15.21
N GLN A 103 -1.00 10.05 -14.87
CA GLN A 103 -2.12 9.14 -14.61
C GLN A 103 -1.77 8.06 -13.59
N ARG A 104 -0.92 8.38 -12.63
CA ARG A 104 -0.50 7.45 -11.57
C ARG A 104 -1.37 7.66 -10.34
N ALA A 105 -1.96 6.59 -9.84
CA ALA A 105 -2.63 6.58 -8.55
C ALA A 105 -1.76 5.87 -7.50
N GLU A 106 -1.85 6.35 -6.27
CA GLU A 106 -1.16 5.80 -5.12
C GLU A 106 -2.08 5.88 -3.90
N ILE A 107 -2.14 4.79 -3.13
CA ILE A 107 -2.72 4.81 -1.80
C ILE A 107 -1.73 4.20 -0.81
N MET A 108 -1.70 4.78 0.38
CA MET A 108 -1.05 4.24 1.56
C MET A 108 -2.13 3.99 2.62
N LEU A 109 -2.07 2.86 3.32
CA LEU A 109 -3.05 2.47 4.31
C LEU A 109 -2.35 1.90 5.54
N ALA A 110 -2.65 2.47 6.71
CA ALA A 110 -2.16 1.97 7.98
C ALA A 110 -2.96 0.74 8.39
N VAL A 111 -2.37 -0.44 8.21
CA VAL A 111 -2.89 -1.72 8.66
C VAL A 111 -2.34 -1.95 10.06
N SER A 112 -3.19 -1.84 11.10
CA SER A 112 -2.78 -1.84 12.52
C SER A 112 -1.80 -0.71 12.88
N ASP A 113 -1.04 -0.86 13.96
CA ASP A 113 -0.08 0.12 14.47
C ASP A 113 1.34 -0.04 13.87
N ARG A 114 1.56 -1.03 13.01
CA ARG A 114 2.89 -1.39 12.51
C ARG A 114 3.00 -1.69 11.01
N ILE A 115 1.92 -2.01 10.30
CA ILE A 115 2.03 -2.39 8.88
C ILE A 115 1.52 -1.25 8.00
N MET A 116 2.35 -0.83 7.06
CA MET A 116 1.96 0.07 6.00
C MET A 116 1.71 -0.72 4.72
N LEU A 117 0.52 -0.56 4.13
CA LEU A 117 0.22 -1.02 2.78
C LEU A 117 0.38 0.13 1.81
N THR A 118 1.14 -0.06 0.74
CA THR A 118 1.23 0.87 -0.40
C THR A 118 0.76 0.16 -1.65
N ILE A 119 -0.17 0.77 -2.38
CA ILE A 119 -0.61 0.29 -3.69
C ILE A 119 -0.40 1.41 -4.70
N ILE A 120 0.21 1.09 -5.83
CA ILE A 120 0.51 2.04 -6.90
C ILE A 120 0.04 1.43 -8.22
N ALA A 121 -0.65 2.21 -9.05
CA ALA A 121 -0.98 1.81 -10.41
C ALA A 121 -0.84 2.97 -11.39
N ASP A 122 -0.54 2.64 -12.64
CA ASP A 122 -0.48 3.58 -13.76
C ASP A 122 -1.78 3.58 -14.57
N HIS A 123 -1.92 4.56 -15.48
CA HIS A 123 -3.09 4.73 -16.35
C HIS A 123 -4.44 4.73 -15.63
N GLN A 124 -4.49 5.36 -14.46
CA GLN A 124 -5.70 5.52 -13.66
C GLN A 124 -6.35 6.88 -13.90
N GLU A 125 -7.65 7.00 -13.63
CA GLU A 125 -8.36 8.28 -13.62
C GLU A 125 -8.45 8.88 -12.21
N ASP A 126 -8.38 8.00 -11.20
CA ASP A 126 -8.40 8.32 -9.77
C ASP A 126 -7.83 7.14 -8.95
N THR A 127 -8.10 7.10 -7.65
CA THR A 127 -7.62 6.10 -6.69
C THR A 127 -8.66 5.01 -6.37
N ALA A 128 -9.83 5.02 -7.00
CA ALA A 128 -10.94 4.13 -6.67
C ALA A 128 -10.60 2.66 -6.91
N PHE A 129 -9.90 2.37 -8.03
CA PHE A 129 -9.43 1.01 -8.33
C PHE A 129 -8.49 0.50 -7.22
N LEU A 130 -7.56 1.31 -6.75
CA LEU A 130 -6.62 0.91 -5.70
C LEU A 130 -7.34 0.59 -4.38
N LYS A 131 -8.36 1.38 -4.02
CA LYS A 131 -9.21 1.09 -2.85
C LYS A 131 -9.97 -0.22 -3.00
N TYR A 132 -10.44 -0.53 -4.22
CA TYR A 132 -11.04 -1.82 -4.52
C TYR A 132 -10.03 -2.95 -4.35
N VAL A 133 -8.80 -2.81 -4.86
CA VAL A 133 -7.73 -3.79 -4.67
C VAL A 133 -7.45 -4.03 -3.19
N ALA A 134 -7.28 -2.97 -2.39
CA ALA A 134 -7.05 -3.09 -0.95
C ALA A 134 -8.18 -3.84 -0.23
N LYS A 135 -9.45 -3.64 -0.62
CA LYS A 135 -10.60 -4.39 -0.07
C LYS A 135 -10.58 -5.88 -0.38
N GLN A 136 -9.99 -6.30 -1.51
CA GLN A 136 -9.84 -7.71 -1.86
C GLN A 136 -8.71 -8.39 -1.08
N MET A 137 -7.79 -7.61 -0.52
CA MET A 137 -6.70 -8.14 0.30
C MET A 137 -7.21 -8.55 1.69
N ARG A 138 -6.64 -9.62 2.24
CA ARG A 138 -6.99 -10.13 3.58
C ARG A 138 -6.30 -9.32 4.70
N LEU A 139 -6.39 -8.00 4.67
CA LEU A 139 -5.60 -7.09 5.53
C LEU A 139 -5.85 -7.30 7.02
N LYS A 140 -7.09 -7.60 7.42
CA LYS A 140 -7.44 -7.89 8.83
C LYS A 140 -6.69 -9.11 9.40
N THR A 141 -6.24 -10.04 8.54
CA THR A 141 -5.43 -11.18 8.98
C THR A 141 -3.98 -10.82 9.28
N LEU A 142 -3.51 -9.68 8.73
CA LEU A 142 -2.18 -9.13 8.99
C LEU A 142 -2.15 -8.26 10.25
N ALA A 143 -3.28 -7.65 10.62
CA ALA A 143 -3.39 -6.77 11.79
C ALA A 143 -3.29 -7.49 13.15
N ASN A 144 -3.38 -8.83 13.18
CA ASN A 144 -3.36 -9.64 14.41
C ASN A 144 -1.98 -10.29 14.67
N TYR A 145 -0.89 -9.68 14.17
CA TYR A 145 0.46 -10.25 14.17
C TYR A 145 1.50 -9.43 14.93
#